data_AF-A0A6I4XX48-F1
#
_entry.id   AF-A0A6I4XX48-F1
#
_cell.length_a   1.000
_cell.length_b   1.000
_cell.length_c   1.000
_cell.angle_alpha   90.00
_cell.angle_beta   90.00
_cell.angle_gamma   90.00
#
_symmetry.space_group_name_H-M   'P 1'
#
loop_
_entity.id
_entity.type
_entity.pdbx_description
1 polymer ?
#
loop_
_entity_poly.entity_id
_entity_poly.type
_entity_poly.pdbx_seq_one_letter_code
_entity_poly.pdbx_strand_id
1 'polypeptide(L)'
;MEDYLVKALCYKGSIRAYAISATETVSEAQRRHDTWSSSTAALGRTLIGALLLGTTLKGDDKLTVKVQGNGPAGAIIVDSNGRGE
;
A
#
# COMPACT_ATOMS: atom_id res chain seq x y z
N MET A 1 -11.09 -6.69 11.91
CA MET A 1 -9.82 -6.63 12.67
C MET A 1 -9.17 -5.32 12.29
N GLU A 2 -8.52 -4.60 13.20
CA GLU A 2 -7.92 -3.32 12.83
C GLU A 2 -6.70 -3.54 11.92
N ASP A 3 -6.53 -2.69 10.91
CA ASP A 3 -5.37 -2.71 10.03
C ASP A 3 -4.13 -2.22 10.78
N TYR A 4 -2.98 -2.82 10.49
CA TYR A 4 -1.74 -2.50 11.21
C TYR A 4 -0.49 -2.79 10.39
N LEU A 5 0.60 -2.15 10.79
CA LEU A 5 1.93 -2.33 10.22
C LEU A 5 2.95 -2.61 11.31
N VAL A 6 3.85 -3.56 11.05
CA VAL A 6 4.96 -3.93 11.92
C VAL A 6 6.28 -3.66 11.23
N LYS A 7 7.22 -3.05 11.96
CA LYS A 7 8.62 -2.86 11.55
C LYS A 7 9.51 -3.71 12.46
N ALA A 8 10.39 -4.51 11.89
CA ALA A 8 11.30 -5.36 12.64
C ALA A 8 12.74 -5.22 12.13
N LEU A 9 13.70 -5.38 13.04
CA LEU A 9 15.12 -5.50 12.74
C LEU A 9 15.57 -6.92 13.06
N CYS A 10 16.22 -7.56 12.10
CA CYS A 10 16.69 -8.94 12.20
C CYS A 10 18.22 -8.97 12.09
N TYR A 11 18.84 -10.08 12.51
CA TYR A 11 20.29 -10.32 12.39
C TYR A 11 21.15 -9.16 12.89
N LYS A 12 20.96 -8.75 14.15
CA LYS A 12 21.70 -7.64 14.78
C LYS A 12 21.61 -6.32 14.00
N GLY A 13 20.50 -6.08 13.31
CA GLY A 13 20.23 -4.84 12.60
C GLY A 13 20.66 -4.82 11.13
N SER A 14 21.21 -5.92 10.60
CA SER A 14 21.61 -6.00 9.19
C SER A 14 20.42 -6.13 8.23
N ILE A 15 19.26 -6.60 8.70
CA ILE A 15 18.05 -6.76 7.88
C ILE A 15 16.91 -6.00 8.53
N ARG A 16 16.15 -5.26 7.71
CA ARG A 16 14.90 -4.62 8.11
C ARG A 16 13.73 -5.26 7.40
N ALA A 17 12.75 -5.70 8.17
CA ALA A 17 11.54 -6.33 7.68
C ALA A 17 10.32 -5.46 7.99
N TYR A 18 9.35 -5.49 7.08
CA TYR A 18 8.09 -4.77 7.18
C TYR A 18 6.96 -5.74 6.85
N ALA A 19 5.88 -5.69 7.63
CA ALA A 19 4.68 -6.48 7.39
C ALA A 19 3.44 -5.60 7.59
N ILE A 20 2.44 -5.76 6.73
CA ILE A 20 1.20 -4.98 6.74
C ILE A 20 0.02 -5.93 6.66
N SER A 21 -0.97 -5.70 7.51
CA SER A 21 -2.33 -6.21 7.36
C SER A 21 -3.24 -5.02 7.06
N ALA A 22 -3.78 -4.94 5.84
CA ALA A 22 -4.55 -3.80 5.34
C ALA A 22 -5.90 -4.25 4.73
N THR A 23 -6.55 -5.22 5.35
CA THR A 23 -7.79 -5.83 4.82
C THR A 23 -8.92 -4.81 4.77
N GLU A 24 -9.09 -3.99 5.81
CA GLU A 24 -10.16 -3.00 5.88
C GLU A 24 -9.91 -1.85 4.89
N THR A 25 -8.66 -1.42 4.75
CA THR A 25 -8.22 -0.37 3.81
C THR A 25 -8.49 -0.79 2.38
N VAL A 26 -8.11 -2.02 2.00
CA VAL A 26 -8.38 -2.54 0.65
C VAL A 26 -9.88 -2.76 0.43
N SER A 27 -10.62 -3.20 1.45
CA SER A 27 -12.08 -3.39 1.36
C SER A 27 -12.80 -2.06 1.18
N GLU A 28 -12.37 -1.02 1.89
CA GLU A 28 -12.91 0.33 1.74
C GLU A 28 -12.60 0.91 0.37
N ALA A 29 -11.38 0.74 -0.14
CA ALA A 29 -11.02 1.14 -1.50
C ALA A 29 -11.87 0.41 -2.54
N GLN A 30 -12.06 -0.91 -2.39
CA GLN A 30 -12.93 -1.69 -3.27
C GLN A 30 -14.36 -1.14 -3.26
N ARG A 31 -14.92 -0.89 -2.07
CA ARG A 31 -16.30 -0.39 -1.90
C ARG A 31 -16.47 1.00 -2.51
N ARG A 32 -15.49 1.89 -2.34
CA ARG A 32 -15.53 3.26 -2.90
C ARG A 32 -15.42 3.29 -4.41
N HIS A 33 -14.61 2.41 -4.99
CA HIS A 33 -14.36 2.37 -6.43
C HIS A 33 -15.23 1.35 -7.18
N ASP A 34 -16.05 0.59 -6.46
CA ASP A 34 -16.89 -0.51 -6.97
C ASP A 34 -16.13 -1.45 -7.91
N THR A 35 -14.89 -1.80 -7.54
CA THR A 35 -14.01 -2.57 -8.41
C THR A 35 -14.37 -4.05 -8.40
N TRP A 36 -14.30 -4.67 -9.57
CA TRP A 36 -14.37 -6.14 -9.71
C TRP A 36 -13.10 -6.81 -9.19
N SER A 37 -13.19 -8.11 -8.90
CA SER A 37 -12.16 -8.91 -8.21
C SER A 37 -10.73 -8.69 -8.73
N SER A 38 -10.52 -8.74 -10.04
CA SER A 38 -9.19 -8.55 -10.65
C SER A 38 -8.65 -7.13 -10.44
N SER A 39 -9.50 -6.11 -10.58
CA SER A 39 -9.13 -4.72 -10.36
C SER A 39 -8.89 -4.43 -8.87
N THR A 40 -9.68 -5.03 -7.97
CA THR A 40 -9.46 -4.97 -6.52
C THR A 40 -8.12 -5.58 -6.13
N ALA A 41 -7.76 -6.73 -6.70
CA ALA A 41 -6.48 -7.37 -6.43
C ALA A 41 -5.30 -6.50 -6.90
N ALA A 42 -5.43 -5.85 -8.07
CA ALA A 42 -4.42 -4.93 -8.57
C ALA A 42 -4.30 -3.68 -7.68
N LEU A 43 -5.42 -3.00 -7.40
CA LEU A 43 -5.49 -1.82 -6.54
C LEU A 43 -4.96 -2.12 -5.13
N GLY A 44 -5.38 -3.23 -4.52
CA GLY A 44 -4.96 -3.63 -3.19
C GLY A 44 -3.46 -3.92 -3.08
N ARG A 45 -2.88 -4.58 -4.09
CA ARG A 45 -1.41 -4.78 -4.14
C ARG A 45 -0.66 -3.47 -4.30
N THR A 46 -1.18 -2.54 -5.10
CA THR A 46 -0.59 -1.20 -5.23
C THR A 46 -0.69 -0.40 -3.93
N LEU A 47 -1.83 -0.47 -3.22
CA LEU A 47 -2.01 0.15 -1.89
C LEU A 47 -0.98 -0.35 -0.89
N ILE A 48 -0.85 -1.67 -0.75
CA ILE A 48 0.13 -2.29 0.17
C ILE A 48 1.56 -1.90 -0.23
N GLY A 49 1.88 -1.90 -1.52
CA GLY A 49 3.19 -1.47 -2.01
C GLY A 49 3.49 -0.01 -1.69
N ALA A 50 2.54 0.89 -1.90
CA ALA A 50 2.68 2.31 -1.59
C ALA A 50 2.86 2.53 -0.07
N LEU A 51 2.08 1.86 0.77
CA LEU A 51 2.23 1.92 2.23
C LEU A 51 3.62 1.44 2.68
N LEU A 52 4.10 0.30 2.16
CA LEU A 52 5.43 -0.21 2.48
C LEU A 52 6.52 0.82 2.15
N LEU A 53 6.45 1.45 0.97
CA LEU A 53 7.40 2.49 0.56
C LEU A 53 7.25 3.76 1.41
N GLY A 54 6.01 4.21 1.65
CA GLY A 54 5.68 5.38 2.45
C GLY A 54 6.25 5.29 3.87
N THR A 55 6.30 4.10 4.45
CA THR A 55 6.80 3.90 5.82
C THR A 55 8.31 4.06 6.00
N THR A 56 9.04 4.22 4.89
CA THR A 56 10.46 4.55 4.87
C THR A 56 10.73 6.06 4.81
N LEU A 57 9.69 6.85 4.51
CA LEU A 57 9.76 8.31 4.48
C LEU A 57 9.87 8.88 5.89
N LYS A 58 10.39 10.11 5.97
CA LYS A 58 10.56 10.85 7.24
C LYS A 58 9.65 12.06 7.24
N GLY A 59 9.16 12.45 8.42
CA GLY A 59 8.32 13.64 8.57
C GLY A 59 7.00 13.52 7.80
N ASP A 60 6.67 14.58 7.06
CA ASP A 60 5.40 14.73 6.33
C ASP A 60 5.55 14.55 4.81
N ASP A 61 6.63 13.90 4.40
CA ASP A 61 6.88 13.56 3.01
C ASP A 61 5.80 12.60 2.49
N LYS A 62 5.47 12.77 1.20
CA LYS A 62 4.47 11.99 0.48
C LYS A 62 5.08 11.34 -0.75
N LEU A 63 4.54 10.19 -1.11
CA LEU A 63 4.92 9.43 -2.29
C LEU A 63 3.65 9.07 -3.07
N THR A 64 3.72 9.24 -4.38
CA THR A 64 2.70 8.74 -5.32
C THR A 64 3.26 7.56 -6.08
N VAL A 65 2.58 6.43 -6.03
CA VAL A 65 2.84 5.25 -6.85
C VAL A 65 1.85 5.23 -8.02
N LYS A 66 2.39 5.18 -9.23
CA LYS A 66 1.61 5.10 -10.45
C LYS A 66 1.96 3.83 -11.23
N VAL A 67 1.00 2.92 -11.35
CA VAL A 67 1.09 1.75 -12.24
C VAL A 67 0.38 2.10 -13.54
N GLN A 68 1.11 2.17 -14.65
CA GLN A 68 0.55 2.46 -15.98
C GLN A 68 0.67 1.22 -16.86
N GLY A 69 -0.48 0.65 -17.22
CA GLY A 69 -0.57 -0.43 -18.19
C GLY A 69 -1.48 -0.05 -19.35
N ASN A 70 -1.37 -0.82 -20.44
CA ASN A 70 -2.27 -0.73 -21.60
C ASN A 70 -3.46 -1.70 -21.49
N GLY A 71 -3.70 -2.25 -20.29
CA GLY A 71 -4.82 -3.16 -20.01
C GLY A 71 -6.11 -2.41 -19.68
N PRO A 72 -7.23 -3.13 -19.53
CA PRO A 72 -8.55 -2.53 -19.31
C PRO A 72 -8.67 -1.78 -17.96
N ALA A 73 -7.82 -2.10 -16.99
CA ALA A 73 -7.76 -1.38 -15.71
C ALA A 73 -7.13 0.04 -15.83
N GLY A 74 -6.47 0.35 -16.95
CA GLY A 74 -5.83 1.64 -17.18
C GLY A 74 -4.68 1.91 -16.21
N ALA A 75 -4.72 3.09 -15.59
CA ALA A 75 -3.71 3.50 -14.61
C ALA A 75 -4.25 3.34 -13.18
N ILE A 76 -3.41 2.82 -12.30
CA ILE A 76 -3.66 2.77 -10.85
C ILE A 76 -2.76 3.82 -10.20
N ILE A 77 -3.35 4.74 -9.44
CA ILE A 77 -2.64 5.82 -8.75
C ILE A 77 -2.96 5.69 -7.27
N VAL A 78 -1.92 5.63 -6.45
CA VAL A 78 -2.03 5.55 -5.00
C VAL A 78 -1.04 6.52 -4.38
N ASP A 79 -1.51 7.32 -3.44
CA ASP A 79 -0.67 8.15 -2.59
C ASP A 79 -0.45 7.48 -1.25
N SER A 80 0.74 7.67 -0.67
CA SER A 80 1.03 7.30 0.71
C SER A 80 1.99 8.28 1.36
N ASN A 81 2.01 8.32 2.69
CA ASN A 81 2.88 9.20 3.46
C ASN A 81 3.64 8.46 4.58
N GLY A 82 4.55 9.18 5.25
CA GLY A 82 5.33 8.65 6.38
C GLY A 82 4.52 8.20 7.60
N ARG A 83 3.22 8.56 7.67
CA ARG A 83 2.32 8.26 8.79
C ARG A 83 1.51 6.98 8.58
N GLY A 84 1.63 6.33 7.43
CA GLY A 84 0.91 5.09 7.12
C GLY A 84 -0.51 5.31 6.61
N GLU A 85 -0.76 6.48 6.03
CA GLU A 85 -1.99 6.80 5.30
C GLU A 85 -1.81 6.57 3.79
#